data_AF-A0A7V9TDJ3-F1
#
_entry.id   AF-A0A7V9TDJ3-F1
#
_cell.length_a   1.000
_cell.length_b   1.000
_cell.length_c   1.000
_cell.angle_alpha   90.00
_cell.angle_beta   90.00
_cell.angle_gamma   90.00
#
_symmetry.space_group_name_H-M   'P 1'
#
loop_
_entity.id
_entity.type
_entity.pdbx_description
1 polymer ?
#
loop_
_entity_poly.entity_id
_entity_poly.type
_entity_poly.pdbx_seq_one_letter_code
_entity_poly.pdbx_strand_id
1 'polypeptide(L)'
;MDNTLTKTIEDFGARVASVWEGLRPTTRTLVERALVASQTPAAGGVVSRPGGAAYDARAEWELSRLLAAFDDRATEAGVSALNAEQTRELRHMAETCALVLHLQARSAEVFAQLLERALLAREYARVDALADTILKRLAPTEICELARHPNPPVRAIAHEALLQTPISALVGLLNDPVDSDIARDALERQAAEFGSEEARWVVNALERADDAEEDL
;
A
#
# COMPACT_ATOMS: atom_id res chain seq x y z
N MET A 1 -10.62 -27.49 -10.22
CA MET A 1 -11.01 -26.63 -9.08
C MET A 1 -11.51 -25.26 -9.56
N ASP A 2 -11.29 -24.91 -10.82
CA ASP A 2 -11.66 -23.62 -11.43
C ASP A 2 -13.18 -23.35 -11.44
N ASN A 3 -14.01 -24.41 -11.57
CA ASN A 3 -15.46 -24.25 -11.72
C ASN A 3 -16.17 -23.87 -10.40
N THR A 4 -15.60 -24.21 -9.24
CA THR A 4 -16.17 -23.83 -7.94
C THR A 4 -15.83 -22.40 -7.60
N LEU A 5 -14.57 -21.98 -7.84
CA LEU A 5 -14.12 -20.61 -7.57
C LEU A 5 -14.82 -19.58 -8.46
N THR A 6 -15.01 -19.90 -9.74
CA THR A 6 -15.72 -19.02 -10.69
C THR A 6 -17.19 -18.85 -10.27
N LYS A 7 -17.84 -19.93 -9.85
CA LYS A 7 -19.23 -19.89 -9.37
C LYS A 7 -19.37 -19.06 -8.08
N THR A 8 -18.46 -19.23 -7.13
CA THR A 8 -18.40 -18.42 -5.91
C THR A 8 -18.21 -16.92 -6.21
N ILE A 9 -17.47 -16.57 -7.26
CA ILE A 9 -17.21 -15.19 -7.64
C ILE A 9 -18.40 -14.52 -8.34
N GLU A 10 -19.12 -15.26 -9.18
CA GLU A 10 -20.39 -14.81 -9.77
C GLU A 10 -21.43 -14.51 -8.67
N ASP A 11 -21.44 -15.33 -7.62
CA ASP A 11 -22.34 -15.18 -6.47
C ASP A 11 -22.04 -13.91 -5.63
N PHE A 12 -20.84 -13.34 -5.73
CA PHE A 12 -20.49 -12.07 -5.07
C PHE A 12 -21.00 -10.83 -5.79
N GLY A 13 -21.48 -10.96 -7.03
CA GLY A 13 -22.09 -9.87 -7.78
C GLY A 13 -21.30 -9.44 -9.02
N ALA A 14 -22.00 -8.76 -9.93
CA ALA A 14 -21.53 -8.49 -11.29
C ALA A 14 -20.21 -7.70 -11.35
N ARG A 15 -19.97 -6.77 -10.42
CA ARG A 15 -18.73 -5.98 -10.40
C ARG A 15 -17.51 -6.83 -10.03
N VAL A 16 -17.63 -7.69 -9.02
CA VAL A 16 -16.56 -8.60 -8.60
C VAL A 16 -16.27 -9.61 -9.70
N ALA A 17 -17.31 -10.18 -10.31
CA ALA A 17 -17.18 -11.10 -11.44
C ALA A 17 -16.49 -10.46 -12.65
N SER A 18 -16.91 -9.24 -13.03
CA SER A 18 -16.30 -8.52 -14.15
C SER A 18 -14.81 -8.22 -13.93
N VAL A 19 -14.43 -7.81 -12.70
CA VAL A 19 -13.01 -7.58 -12.38
C VAL A 19 -12.23 -8.89 -12.41
N TRP A 20 -12.79 -9.98 -11.88
CA TRP A 20 -12.16 -11.30 -11.89
C TRP A 20 -11.94 -11.86 -13.30
N GLU A 21 -12.94 -11.74 -14.18
CA GLU A 21 -12.84 -12.13 -15.59
C GLU A 21 -11.76 -11.34 -16.32
N GLY A 22 -11.63 -10.05 -15.98
CA GLY A 22 -10.61 -9.15 -16.54
C GLY A 22 -9.18 -9.40 -16.05
N LEU A 23 -8.96 -10.27 -15.06
CA LEU A 23 -7.61 -10.61 -14.58
C LEU A 23 -6.84 -11.43 -15.62
N ARG A 24 -5.54 -11.15 -15.73
CA ARG A 24 -4.65 -12.03 -16.51
C ARG A 24 -4.58 -13.42 -15.86
N PRO A 25 -4.38 -14.49 -16.64
CA PRO A 25 -4.22 -15.84 -16.10
C PRO A 25 -3.11 -15.95 -15.05
N THR A 26 -2.03 -15.19 -15.20
CA THR A 26 -0.92 -15.14 -14.24
C THR A 26 -1.33 -14.57 -12.88
N THR A 27 -2.06 -13.45 -12.88
CA THR A 27 -2.59 -12.82 -11.67
C THR A 27 -3.66 -13.69 -11.01
N ARG A 28 -4.52 -14.34 -11.82
CA ARG A 28 -5.50 -15.29 -11.31
C ARG A 28 -4.83 -16.48 -10.61
N THR A 29 -3.79 -17.05 -11.24
CA THR A 29 -2.99 -18.14 -10.66
C THR A 29 -2.32 -17.72 -9.35
N LEU A 30 -1.88 -16.46 -9.23
CA LEU A 30 -1.33 -15.93 -7.97
C LEU A 30 -2.36 -15.97 -6.84
N VAL A 31 -3.59 -15.51 -7.09
CA VAL A 31 -4.68 -15.54 -6.10
C VAL A 31 -5.06 -16.98 -5.74
N GLU A 32 -5.23 -17.84 -6.73
CA GLU A 32 -5.58 -19.25 -6.52
C GLU A 32 -4.53 -19.98 -5.68
N ARG A 33 -3.24 -19.77 -5.97
CA ARG A 33 -2.15 -20.34 -5.17
C ARG A 33 -2.15 -19.80 -3.74
N ALA A 34 -2.40 -18.50 -3.57
CA ALA A 34 -2.48 -17.89 -2.25
C ALA A 34 -3.67 -18.44 -1.45
N LEU A 35 -4.82 -18.66 -2.09
CA LEU A 35 -6.01 -19.26 -1.48
C LEU A 35 -5.73 -20.70 -1.02
N VAL A 36 -5.13 -21.53 -1.87
CA VAL A 36 -4.75 -22.91 -1.51
C VAL A 36 -3.74 -22.91 -0.35
N ALA A 37 -2.73 -22.03 -0.40
CA ALA A 37 -1.75 -21.91 0.67
C ALA A 37 -2.40 -21.51 2.02
N SER A 38 -3.39 -20.62 1.99
CA SER A 38 -4.10 -20.17 3.19
C SER A 38 -4.98 -21.26 3.84
N GLN A 39 -5.41 -22.25 3.06
CA GLN A 39 -6.22 -23.38 3.53
C GLN A 39 -5.38 -24.51 4.15
N THR A 40 -4.06 -24.50 3.96
CA THR A 40 -3.19 -25.57 4.44
C THR A 40 -2.48 -25.10 5.71
N PRO A 41 -2.74 -25.69 6.89
CA PRO A 41 -2.04 -25.30 8.11
C PRO A 41 -0.59 -25.79 8.04
N ALA A 42 0.31 -24.94 7.55
CA ALA A 42 1.74 -25.21 7.60
C ALA A 42 2.22 -25.12 9.05
N ALA A 43 2.72 -26.23 9.58
CA ALA A 43 3.48 -26.26 10.82
C ALA A 43 4.72 -25.37 10.64
N GLY A 44 4.79 -24.26 11.38
CA GLY A 44 5.93 -23.34 11.38
C GLY A 44 5.77 -22.21 10.37
N GLY A 45 5.45 -21.03 10.88
CA GLY A 45 5.18 -19.83 10.10
C GLY A 45 6.40 -19.35 9.31
N VAL A 46 6.35 -19.53 8.00
CA VAL A 46 6.80 -18.55 7.02
C VAL A 46 5.84 -18.69 5.84
N VAL A 47 5.01 -17.68 5.60
CA VAL A 47 4.29 -17.59 4.32
C VAL A 47 5.37 -17.41 3.26
N SER A 48 5.77 -18.51 2.61
CA SER A 48 6.76 -18.48 1.55
C SER A 48 6.32 -17.47 0.50
N ARG A 49 7.20 -16.52 0.19
CA ARG A 49 7.08 -15.62 -0.96
C ARG A 49 6.60 -16.48 -2.14
N PRO A 50 5.52 -16.14 -2.84
CA PRO A 50 4.93 -17.00 -3.86
C PRO A 50 5.97 -17.29 -4.95
N GLY A 51 6.71 -18.39 -4.77
CA GLY A 51 7.79 -18.80 -5.65
C GLY A 51 7.16 -19.39 -6.90
N GLY A 52 7.27 -18.66 -8.01
CA GLY A 52 7.01 -19.22 -9.34
C GLY A 52 5.87 -18.58 -10.13
N ALA A 53 5.28 -17.48 -9.69
CA ALA A 53 4.51 -16.61 -10.59
C ALA A 53 5.11 -15.20 -10.51
N ALA A 54 5.47 -14.65 -11.66
CA ALA A 54 6.08 -13.33 -11.74
C ALA A 54 5.06 -12.29 -11.28
N TYR A 55 5.23 -11.80 -10.04
CA TYR A 55 4.55 -10.59 -9.58
C TYR A 55 5.20 -9.41 -10.29
N ASP A 56 4.41 -8.69 -11.10
CA ASP A 56 4.82 -7.50 -11.82
C ASP A 56 3.90 -6.32 -11.43
N ALA A 57 4.26 -5.10 -11.83
CA ALA A 57 3.46 -3.89 -11.56
C ALA A 57 2.02 -4.01 -12.07
N ARG A 58 1.80 -4.79 -13.13
CA ARG A 58 0.47 -5.03 -13.68
C ARG A 58 -0.36 -5.95 -12.78
N ALA A 59 0.24 -6.98 -12.21
CA ALA A 59 -0.42 -7.87 -11.24
C ALA A 59 -0.76 -7.10 -9.96
N GLU A 60 0.12 -6.19 -9.53
CA GLU A 60 -0.15 -5.28 -8.41
C GLU A 60 -1.43 -4.46 -8.64
N TRP A 61 -1.53 -3.78 -9.79
CA TRP A 61 -2.71 -3.01 -10.17
C TRP A 61 -3.99 -3.84 -10.32
N GLU A 62 -3.87 -5.04 -10.90
CA GLU A 62 -5.02 -5.95 -11.07
C GLU A 62 -5.54 -6.45 -9.71
N LEU A 63 -4.64 -6.76 -8.77
CA LEU A 63 -4.99 -7.19 -7.42
C LEU A 63 -5.54 -6.05 -6.57
N SER A 64 -5.01 -4.83 -6.69
CA SER A 64 -5.53 -3.67 -5.95
C SER A 64 -6.97 -3.36 -6.37
N ARG A 65 -7.26 -3.44 -7.68
CA ARG A 65 -8.61 -3.28 -8.22
C ARG A 65 -9.56 -4.38 -7.77
N LEU A 66 -9.10 -5.62 -7.73
CA LEU A 66 -9.89 -6.74 -7.22
C LEU A 66 -10.19 -6.57 -5.72
N LEU A 67 -9.19 -6.18 -4.92
CA LEU A 67 -9.35 -5.91 -3.50
C LEU A 67 -10.38 -4.79 -3.26
N ALA A 68 -10.30 -3.69 -4.01
CA ALA A 68 -11.27 -2.60 -3.93
C ALA A 68 -12.69 -3.07 -4.27
N ALA A 69 -12.84 -3.94 -5.27
CA ALA A 69 -14.15 -4.51 -5.62
C ALA A 69 -14.71 -5.39 -4.50
N PHE A 70 -13.86 -6.15 -3.79
CA PHE A 70 -14.28 -6.91 -2.61
C PHE A 70 -14.67 -5.99 -1.45
N ASP A 71 -13.90 -4.93 -1.19
CA ASP A 71 -14.17 -4.01 -0.08
C ASP A 71 -15.45 -3.20 -0.30
N ASP A 72 -15.66 -2.70 -1.52
CA ASP A 72 -16.92 -2.06 -1.89
C ASP A 72 -18.09 -3.02 -1.65
N ARG A 73 -17.97 -4.27 -2.12
CA ARG A 73 -19.01 -5.27 -1.94
C ARG A 73 -19.24 -5.67 -0.49
N ALA A 74 -18.20 -5.66 0.35
CA ALA A 74 -18.32 -5.95 1.78
C ALA A 74 -19.07 -4.86 2.55
N THR A 75 -19.05 -3.62 2.05
CA THR A 75 -19.74 -2.47 2.65
C THR A 75 -21.16 -2.26 2.11
N GLU A 76 -21.52 -2.88 0.99
CA GLU A 76 -22.86 -2.82 0.42
C GLU A 76 -23.92 -3.44 1.37
N ALA A 77 -24.83 -2.59 1.84
CA ALA A 77 -25.97 -2.98 2.67
C ALA A 77 -27.29 -2.85 1.89
N GLY A 78 -28.26 -3.73 2.16
CA GLY A 78 -29.62 -3.65 1.60
C GLY A 78 -30.12 -4.96 0.99
N VAL A 79 -31.05 -4.85 0.04
CA VAL A 79 -31.74 -6.00 -0.60
C VAL A 79 -30.78 -6.92 -1.35
N SER A 80 -29.62 -6.40 -1.76
CA SER A 80 -28.54 -7.16 -2.40
C SER A 80 -27.47 -7.63 -1.41
N ALA A 81 -27.72 -7.62 -0.10
CA ALA A 81 -26.77 -8.10 0.90
C ALA A 81 -26.47 -9.59 0.70
N LEU A 82 -25.19 -9.94 0.80
CA LEU A 82 -24.74 -11.32 0.74
C LEU A 82 -25.24 -12.10 1.96
N ASN A 83 -25.44 -13.41 1.80
CA ASN A 83 -25.71 -14.27 2.94
C ASN A 83 -24.45 -14.40 3.83
N ALA A 84 -24.59 -14.99 5.02
CA ALA A 84 -23.49 -15.08 5.98
C ALA A 84 -22.29 -15.92 5.48
N GLU A 85 -22.55 -16.94 4.66
CA GLU A 85 -21.51 -17.81 4.08
C GLU A 85 -20.75 -17.08 2.97
N GLN A 86 -21.46 -16.48 2.01
CA GLN A 86 -20.91 -15.64 0.96
C GLN A 86 -20.11 -14.47 1.53
N THR A 87 -20.60 -13.84 2.60
CA THR A 87 -19.87 -12.76 3.28
C THR A 87 -18.55 -13.26 3.87
N ARG A 88 -18.54 -14.48 4.44
CA ARG A 88 -17.32 -15.10 4.99
C ARG A 88 -16.33 -15.43 3.88
N GLU A 89 -16.80 -16.02 2.79
CA GLU A 89 -15.96 -16.37 1.64
C GLU A 89 -15.38 -15.11 0.96
N LEU A 90 -16.20 -14.08 0.77
CA LEU A 90 -15.74 -12.80 0.21
C LEU A 90 -14.66 -12.17 1.09
N ARG A 91 -14.84 -12.15 2.42
CA ARG A 91 -13.80 -11.65 3.34
C ARG A 91 -12.52 -12.47 3.26
N HIS A 92 -12.63 -13.80 3.21
CA HIS A 92 -11.47 -14.67 3.07
C HIS A 92 -10.69 -14.41 1.78
N MET A 93 -11.38 -14.17 0.66
CA MET A 93 -10.76 -13.80 -0.60
C MET A 93 -10.12 -12.42 -0.56
N ALA A 94 -10.81 -11.44 0.03
CA ALA A 94 -10.28 -10.08 0.22
C ALA A 94 -9.02 -10.10 1.09
N GLU A 95 -9.03 -10.84 2.21
CA GLU A 95 -7.87 -11.01 3.08
C GLU A 95 -6.69 -11.68 2.38
N THR A 96 -6.96 -12.70 1.56
CA THR A 96 -5.93 -13.37 0.76
C THR A 96 -5.30 -12.41 -0.24
N CYS A 97 -6.11 -11.60 -0.93
CA CYS A 97 -5.60 -10.57 -1.86
C CYS A 97 -4.77 -9.51 -1.12
N ALA A 98 -5.27 -9.01 0.00
CA ALA A 98 -4.57 -8.07 0.85
C ALA A 98 -3.25 -8.63 1.38
N LEU A 99 -3.18 -9.93 1.68
CA LEU A 99 -1.95 -10.60 2.09
C LEU A 99 -0.92 -10.64 0.95
N VAL A 100 -1.33 -11.00 -0.27
CA VAL A 100 -0.44 -11.02 -1.44
C VAL A 100 0.12 -9.63 -1.71
N LEU A 101 -0.74 -8.60 -1.68
CA LEU A 101 -0.33 -7.20 -1.82
C LEU A 101 0.61 -6.79 -0.68
N HIS A 102 0.27 -7.09 0.58
CA HIS A 102 1.13 -6.79 1.73
C HIS A 102 2.50 -7.47 1.65
N LEU A 103 2.69 -8.55 0.89
CA LEU A 103 3.97 -9.21 0.75
C LEU A 103 4.81 -8.71 -0.45
N GLN A 104 4.17 -8.20 -1.50
CA GLN A 104 4.84 -7.90 -2.77
C GLN A 104 4.75 -6.44 -3.23
N ALA A 105 3.78 -5.67 -2.73
CA ALA A 105 3.47 -4.34 -3.24
C ALA A 105 4.66 -3.37 -3.14
N ARG A 106 4.76 -2.48 -4.12
CA ARG A 106 5.80 -1.45 -4.23
C ARG A 106 5.30 -0.06 -4.62
N SER A 107 3.98 0.14 -4.73
CA SER A 107 3.39 1.46 -4.98
C SER A 107 2.76 2.08 -3.73
N ALA A 108 2.80 3.40 -3.69
CA ALA A 108 2.10 4.24 -2.73
C ALA A 108 0.59 3.94 -2.71
N GLU A 109 -0.04 3.82 -3.88
CA GLU A 109 -1.49 3.57 -4.01
C GLU A 109 -1.91 2.30 -3.25
N VAL A 110 -1.17 1.19 -3.43
CA VAL A 110 -1.49 -0.06 -2.75
C VAL A 110 -1.19 0.02 -1.26
N PHE A 111 -0.10 0.68 -0.86
CA PHE A 111 0.19 0.89 0.57
C PHE A 111 -0.91 1.72 1.24
N ALA A 112 -1.38 2.79 0.60
CA ALA A 112 -2.50 3.58 1.08
C ALA A 112 -3.76 2.72 1.24
N GLN A 113 -4.14 1.97 0.20
CA GLN A 113 -5.30 1.06 0.25
C GLN A 113 -5.22 0.08 1.42
N LEU A 114 -4.06 -0.55 1.64
CA LEU A 114 -3.85 -1.50 2.73
C LEU A 114 -3.89 -0.84 4.12
N LEU A 115 -3.31 0.36 4.26
CA LEU A 115 -3.35 1.13 5.49
C LEU A 115 -4.77 1.57 5.82
N GLU A 116 -5.51 2.11 4.86
CA GLU A 116 -6.91 2.51 5.04
C GLU A 116 -7.78 1.34 5.46
N ARG A 117 -7.62 0.19 4.80
CA ARG A 117 -8.31 -1.04 5.16
C ARG A 117 -8.02 -1.43 6.62
N ALA A 118 -6.75 -1.44 7.02
CA ALA A 118 -6.34 -1.80 8.39
C ALA A 118 -6.86 -0.80 9.42
N LEU A 119 -6.85 0.50 9.12
CA LEU A 119 -7.37 1.56 9.98
C LEU A 119 -8.89 1.44 10.17
N LEU A 120 -9.64 1.21 9.09
CA LEU A 120 -11.10 0.99 9.15
C LEU A 120 -11.46 -0.24 9.98
N ALA A 121 -10.69 -1.33 9.84
CA ALA A 121 -10.84 -2.55 10.62
C ALA A 121 -10.28 -2.44 12.06
N ARG A 122 -9.61 -1.33 12.41
CA ARG A 122 -8.90 -1.12 13.68
C ARG A 122 -7.83 -2.18 13.97
N GLU A 123 -7.21 -2.70 12.93
CA GLU A 123 -6.12 -3.67 12.98
C GLU A 123 -4.77 -2.97 13.15
N TYR A 124 -4.53 -2.32 14.30
CA TYR A 124 -3.33 -1.50 14.52
C TYR A 124 -2.02 -2.27 14.38
N ALA A 125 -1.97 -3.54 14.80
CA ALA A 125 -0.80 -4.39 14.59
C ALA A 125 -0.44 -4.58 13.10
N ARG A 126 -1.44 -4.50 12.22
CA ARG A 126 -1.26 -4.58 10.77
C ARG A 126 -0.82 -3.25 10.18
N VAL A 127 -1.27 -2.14 10.76
CA VAL A 127 -0.77 -0.79 10.44
C VAL A 127 0.72 -0.71 10.76
N ASP A 128 1.13 -1.14 11.94
CA ASP A 128 2.54 -1.17 12.35
C ASP A 128 3.38 -2.04 11.40
N ALA A 129 2.90 -3.25 11.10
CA ALA A 129 3.59 -4.15 10.17
C ALA A 129 3.70 -3.56 8.75
N LEU A 130 2.72 -2.76 8.30
CA LEU A 130 2.81 -2.04 7.03
C LEU A 130 3.85 -0.92 7.11
N ALA A 131 3.80 -0.10 8.16
CA ALA A 131 4.73 1.01 8.37
C ALA A 131 6.19 0.54 8.38
N ASP A 132 6.49 -0.58 9.06
CA ASP A 132 7.82 -1.21 9.13
C ASP A 132 8.40 -1.65 7.78
N THR A 133 7.56 -1.73 6.76
CA THR A 133 7.95 -2.16 5.40
C THR A 133 8.09 -1.01 4.42
N ILE A 134 7.61 0.20 4.74
CA ILE A 134 7.60 1.36 3.85
C ILE A 134 9.01 1.67 3.33
N LEU A 135 9.96 1.94 4.23
CA LEU A 135 11.35 2.27 3.86
C LEU A 135 12.10 1.14 3.15
N LYS A 136 11.65 -0.10 3.31
CA LYS A 136 12.28 -1.28 2.71
C LYS A 136 11.80 -1.52 1.28
N ARG A 137 10.66 -0.94 0.88
CA ARG A 137 9.97 -1.30 -0.37
C ARG A 137 9.61 -0.13 -1.25
N LEU A 138 9.32 1.03 -0.67
CA LEU A 138 8.96 2.24 -1.39
C LEU A 138 10.20 3.09 -1.65
N ALA A 139 10.26 3.63 -2.86
CA ALA A 139 11.23 4.67 -3.18
C ALA A 139 10.84 5.97 -2.45
N PRO A 140 11.78 6.89 -2.16
CA PRO A 140 11.47 8.16 -1.50
C PRO A 140 10.33 8.96 -2.18
N THR A 141 10.25 8.94 -3.51
CA THR A 141 9.17 9.57 -4.28
C THR A 141 7.79 8.96 -3.98
N GLU A 142 7.69 7.63 -3.86
CA GLU A 142 6.46 6.92 -3.47
C GLU A 142 6.06 7.26 -2.03
N ILE A 143 7.04 7.46 -1.14
CA ILE A 143 6.75 7.89 0.23
C ILE A 143 6.23 9.34 0.23
N CYS A 144 6.77 10.23 -0.62
CA CYS A 144 6.24 11.58 -0.82
C CYS A 144 4.82 11.56 -1.39
N GLU A 145 4.49 10.64 -2.30
CA GLU A 145 3.11 10.44 -2.75
C GLU A 145 2.18 10.05 -1.60
N LEU A 146 2.58 9.12 -0.74
CA LEU A 146 1.83 8.79 0.48
C LEU A 146 1.69 9.99 1.44
N ALA A 147 2.72 10.85 1.52
CA ALA A 147 2.69 12.06 2.33
C ALA A 147 1.72 13.13 1.78
N ARG A 148 1.28 13.03 0.51
CA ARG A 148 0.19 13.86 -0.05
C ARG A 148 -1.19 13.23 0.08
N HIS A 149 -1.28 12.02 0.62
CA HIS A 149 -2.53 11.28 0.66
C HIS A 149 -3.60 12.04 1.48
N PRO A 150 -4.88 12.09 1.04
CA PRO A 150 -5.92 12.83 1.75
C PRO A 150 -6.16 12.31 3.18
N ASN A 151 -6.03 11.01 3.38
CA ASN A 151 -6.21 10.35 4.68
C ASN A 151 -5.12 10.76 5.70
N PRO A 152 -5.45 11.50 6.78
CA PRO A 152 -4.44 12.05 7.69
C PRO A 152 -3.57 10.99 8.39
N PRO A 153 -4.12 9.87 8.91
CA PRO A 153 -3.30 8.76 9.39
C PRO A 153 -2.28 8.22 8.38
N VAL A 154 -2.68 8.00 7.12
CA VAL A 154 -1.77 7.50 6.07
C VAL A 154 -0.63 8.50 5.85
N ARG A 155 -0.99 9.78 5.73
CA ARG A 155 -0.02 10.87 5.57
C ARG A 155 0.94 10.97 6.75
N ALA A 156 0.45 10.84 7.99
CA ALA A 156 1.29 10.89 9.19
C ALA A 156 2.36 9.78 9.19
N ILE A 157 1.96 8.55 8.85
CA ILE A 157 2.89 7.41 8.73
C ILE A 157 3.95 7.67 7.65
N ALA A 158 3.56 8.27 6.52
CA ALA A 158 4.49 8.60 5.45
C ALA A 158 5.51 9.68 5.87
N HIS A 159 5.07 10.74 6.54
CA HIS A 159 5.99 11.74 7.08
C HIS A 159 6.95 11.13 8.11
N GLU A 160 6.48 10.24 8.98
CA GLU A 160 7.36 9.53 9.91
C GLU A 160 8.41 8.67 9.18
N ALA A 161 8.03 7.98 8.10
CA ALA A 161 8.97 7.28 7.27
C ALA A 161 10.00 8.24 6.62
N LEU A 162 9.57 9.41 6.12
CA LEU A 162 10.48 10.40 5.55
C LEU A 162 11.51 10.91 6.57
N LEU A 163 11.13 11.07 7.85
CA LEU A 163 12.06 11.46 8.91
C LEU A 163 13.17 10.43 9.15
N GLN A 164 12.97 9.18 8.76
CA GLN A 164 13.97 8.11 8.84
C GLN A 164 14.73 7.90 7.52
N THR A 165 14.37 8.64 6.47
CA THR A 165 15.04 8.57 5.16
C THR A 165 16.42 9.24 5.21
N PRO A 166 17.45 8.68 4.55
CA PRO A 166 18.76 9.32 4.47
C PRO A 166 18.70 10.73 3.88
N ILE A 167 19.45 11.67 4.45
CA ILE A 167 19.48 13.08 4.01
C ILE A 167 19.85 13.19 2.53
N SER A 168 20.80 12.39 2.05
CA SER A 168 21.18 12.39 0.63
C SER A 168 20.03 12.04 -0.32
N ALA A 169 19.11 11.16 0.10
CA ALA A 169 17.92 10.83 -0.67
C ALA A 169 16.91 11.99 -0.64
N LEU A 170 16.70 12.63 0.51
CA LEU A 170 15.85 13.82 0.63
C LEU A 170 16.39 15.00 -0.20
N VAL A 171 17.70 15.23 -0.18
CA VAL A 171 18.36 16.24 -1.03
C VAL A 171 18.12 15.95 -2.51
N GLY A 172 18.15 14.68 -2.91
CA GLY A 172 17.84 14.27 -4.29
C GLY A 172 16.43 14.67 -4.75
N LEU A 173 15.46 14.71 -3.82
CA LEU A 173 14.07 15.09 -4.10
C LEU A 173 13.85 16.60 -4.20
N LEU A 174 14.77 17.43 -3.72
CA LEU A 174 14.62 18.90 -3.74
C LEU A 174 14.55 19.49 -5.16
N ASN A 175 15.05 18.75 -6.16
CA ASN A 175 14.97 19.17 -7.57
C ASN A 175 13.64 18.79 -8.24
N ASP A 176 12.80 17.99 -7.58
CA ASP A 176 11.49 17.61 -8.08
C ASP A 176 10.44 18.60 -7.57
N PRO A 177 9.75 19.36 -8.45
CA PRO A 177 8.79 20.38 -8.03
C PRO A 177 7.55 19.83 -7.31
N VAL A 178 7.30 18.52 -7.38
CA VAL A 178 6.17 17.86 -6.72
C VAL A 178 6.56 17.38 -5.32
N ASP A 179 7.80 16.93 -5.14
CA ASP A 179 8.30 16.34 -3.90
C ASP A 179 9.15 17.31 -3.05
N SER A 180 9.61 18.43 -3.61
CA SER A 180 10.54 19.38 -2.98
C SER A 180 10.06 19.87 -1.63
N ASP A 181 8.79 20.28 -1.52
CA ASP A 181 8.24 20.87 -0.30
C ASP A 181 8.18 19.84 0.83
N ILE A 182 7.85 18.59 0.49
CA ILE A 182 7.77 17.48 1.44
C ILE A 182 9.17 17.05 1.87
N ALA A 183 10.12 17.02 0.94
CA ALA A 183 11.51 16.73 1.25
C ALA A 183 12.13 17.82 2.14
N ARG A 184 11.81 19.09 1.88
CA ARG A 184 12.21 20.23 2.70
C ARG A 184 11.64 20.14 4.12
N ASP A 185 10.33 19.91 4.26
CA ASP A 185 9.69 19.70 5.57
C ASP A 185 10.36 18.55 6.35
N ALA A 186 10.65 17.43 5.67
CA ALA A 186 11.35 16.31 6.30
C ALA A 186 12.76 16.69 6.79
N LEU A 187 13.53 17.47 6.01
CA LEU A 187 14.86 17.95 6.40
C LEU A 187 14.80 18.93 7.57
N GLU A 188 13.86 19.87 7.55
CA GLU A 188 13.62 20.83 8.63
C GLU A 188 13.30 20.10 9.93
N ARG A 189 12.41 19.10 9.88
CA ARG A 189 12.05 18.28 11.04
C ARG A 189 13.19 17.37 11.49
N GLN A 190 13.99 16.79 10.59
CA GLN A 190 15.21 16.07 10.97
C GLN A 190 16.21 16.99 11.70
N ALA A 191 16.34 18.24 11.27
CA ALA A 191 17.22 19.22 11.90
C ALA A 191 16.68 19.69 13.27
N ALA A 192 15.37 19.91 13.39
CA ALA A 192 14.73 20.46 14.57
C ALA A 192 14.40 19.41 15.64
N GLU A 193 13.78 18.29 15.25
CA GLU A 193 13.30 17.26 16.17
C GLU A 193 14.39 16.25 16.54
N PHE A 194 15.24 15.88 15.57
CA PHE A 194 16.29 14.85 15.76
C PHE A 194 17.69 15.42 15.91
N GLY A 195 17.83 16.75 15.81
CA GLY A 195 19.10 17.44 16.02
C GLY A 195 20.15 17.17 14.95
N SER A 196 19.77 16.70 13.75
CA SER A 196 20.71 16.37 12.68
C SER A 196 21.48 17.61 12.19
N GLU A 197 22.80 17.59 12.38
CA GLU A 197 23.68 18.68 11.92
C GLU A 197 23.78 18.75 10.40
N GLU A 198 23.79 17.59 9.73
CA GLU A 198 23.82 17.50 8.27
C GLU A 198 22.54 18.08 7.66
N ALA A 199 21.37 17.73 8.21
CA ALA A 199 20.09 18.28 7.75
C ALA A 199 20.03 19.80 7.99
N ARG A 200 20.51 20.26 9.17
CA ARG A 200 20.59 21.69 9.48
C ARG A 200 21.49 22.46 8.51
N TRP A 201 22.60 21.86 8.09
CA TRP A 201 23.48 22.47 7.09
C TRP A 201 22.76 22.64 5.75
N VAL A 202 22.03 21.62 5.30
CA VAL A 202 21.24 21.67 4.06
C VAL A 202 20.14 22.73 4.14
N VAL A 203 19.33 22.74 5.21
CA VAL A 203 18.24 23.71 5.39
C VAL A 203 18.75 25.15 5.35
N ASN A 204 19.83 25.44 6.09
CA ASN A 204 20.46 26.78 6.07
C ASN A 204 21.00 27.16 4.68
N ALA A 205 21.36 26.19 3.84
CA ALA A 205 21.81 26.47 2.47
C ALA A 205 20.63 26.81 1.55
N LEU A 206 19.48 26.16 1.74
CA LEU A 206 18.25 26.43 1.00
C LEU A 206 17.68 27.81 1.36
N GLU A 207 17.58 28.15 2.64
CA GLU A 207 17.10 29.47 3.09
C GLU A 207 17.91 30.62 2.47
N ARG A 208 19.25 30.49 2.43
CA ARG A 208 20.11 31.50 1.77
C ARG A 208 19.92 31.58 0.26
N ALA A 209 19.51 30.49 -0.39
CA ALA A 209 19.24 30.48 -1.81
C ALA A 209 17.90 31.19 -2.10
N ASP A 210 16.88 30.91 -1.29
CA ASP A 210 15.56 31.55 -1.41
C ASP A 210 15.67 33.07 -1.19
N ASP A 211 16.38 33.51 -0.14
CA ASP A 211 16.62 34.94 0.15
C ASP A 211 17.26 35.65 -1.06
N ALA A 212 18.18 34.97 -1.76
CA ALA A 212 18.86 35.52 -2.93
C ALA A 212 17.97 35.55 -4.19
N GLU A 213 16.97 34.68 -4.30
CA GLU A 213 15.98 34.70 -5.38
C GLU A 213 14.93 35.79 -5.16
N GLU A 214 14.57 36.10 -3.91
CA GLU A 214 13.61 37.18 -3.58
C GLU A 214 14.17 38.59 -3.81
N ASP A 215 15.50 38.76 -3.72
CA ASP A 215 16.22 40.03 -3.93
C ASP A 215 16.45 40.40 -5.42
N LEU A 216 16.04 39.55 -6.38
CA LEU A 216 16.20 39.72 -7.84
C LEU A 216 14.93 40.20 -8.56
#